data_AF-U1QZ36-F1
#
_entry.id   AF-U1QZ36-F1
#
_cell.length_a   1.000
_cell.length_b   1.000
_cell.length_c   1.000
_cell.angle_alpha   90.00
_cell.angle_beta   90.00
_cell.angle_gamma   90.00
#
_symmetry.space_group_name_H-M   'P 1'
#
loop_
_entity.id
_entity.type
_entity.pdbx_description
1 polymer ?
#
loop_
_entity_poly.entity_id
_entity_poly.type
_entity_poly.pdbx_seq_one_letter_code
_entity_poly.pdbx_strand_id
1 'polypeptide(L)'
;MSDTPPDSDLRTIGVLGGMSPASTTHYYDRIVAGVNEARGGHTSAPVVVYSVDFGTVAPMIDTDDWDAAGDYLAECAEAVAAAGADVLLLATNTMHRVADRVAAAPIPFVHIVDPVATAARDRGIETIGVLGTQTTMAADFYHDRFATHGVDTVVPDAPPGRRSTA
;
A
#
# COMPACT_ATOMS: atom_id res chain seq x y z
N MET A 1 7.29 18.49 -38.46
CA MET A 1 7.46 18.32 -37.00
C MET A 1 6.16 17.76 -36.48
N SER A 2 6.15 16.48 -36.12
CA SER A 2 4.96 15.82 -35.55
C SER A 2 4.80 16.32 -34.13
N ASP A 3 3.72 17.05 -33.86
CA ASP A 3 3.40 17.66 -32.57
C ASP A 3 2.63 16.67 -31.69
N THR A 4 3.08 15.42 -31.67
CA THR A 4 2.51 14.39 -30.80
C THR A 4 3.26 14.50 -29.47
N PRO A 5 2.59 14.88 -28.36
CA PRO A 5 3.25 14.93 -27.07
C PRO A 5 3.78 13.52 -26.72
N PRO A 6 4.99 13.40 -26.17
CA PRO A 6 5.55 12.11 -25.80
C PRO A 6 4.69 11.46 -24.69
N ASP A 7 4.21 10.24 -24.98
CA ASP A 7 3.49 9.27 -24.15
C ASP A 7 2.19 9.71 -23.44
N SER A 8 1.06 9.56 -24.15
CA SER A 8 -0.30 9.57 -23.60
C SER A 8 -0.73 8.25 -22.93
N ASP A 9 0.18 7.30 -22.70
CA ASP A 9 -0.13 5.92 -22.29
C ASP A 9 0.18 5.60 -20.81
N LEU A 10 0.71 6.57 -20.04
CA LEU A 10 0.97 6.37 -18.61
C LEU A 10 -0.30 6.58 -17.79
N ARG A 11 -0.65 5.57 -16.99
CA ARG A 11 -1.67 5.68 -15.95
C ARG A 11 -1.15 6.49 -14.77
N THR A 12 -2.01 7.33 -14.21
CA THR A 12 -1.74 8.10 -12.99
C THR A 12 -1.87 7.20 -11.77
N ILE A 13 -0.82 7.11 -10.96
CA ILE A 13 -0.81 6.27 -9.76
C ILE A 13 -1.24 7.10 -8.55
N GLY A 14 -2.27 6.64 -7.85
CA GLY A 14 -2.75 7.20 -6.60
C GLY A 14 -2.09 6.53 -5.39
N VAL A 15 -1.40 7.31 -4.56
CA VAL A 15 -0.77 6.86 -3.32
C VAL A 15 -1.54 7.45 -2.15
N LEU A 16 -2.33 6.62 -1.46
CA LEU A 16 -2.88 6.97 -0.15
C LEU A 16 -1.86 6.62 0.92
N GLY A 17 -1.24 7.63 1.51
CA GLY A 17 -0.13 7.50 2.45
C GLY A 17 -0.26 8.40 3.66
N GLY A 18 0.86 8.62 4.36
CA GLY A 18 0.93 9.42 5.58
C GLY A 18 1.03 8.57 6.85
N MET A 19 1.03 7.23 6.73
CA MET A 19 0.93 6.27 7.84
C MET A 19 2.12 5.28 7.84
N SER A 20 3.36 5.75 7.72
CA SER A 20 3.87 7.10 8.06
C SER A 20 4.28 7.94 6.83
N PRO A 21 4.65 9.22 6.99
CA PRO A 21 5.19 10.00 5.88
C PRO A 21 6.43 9.37 5.24
N ALA A 22 7.25 8.65 6.03
CA ALA A 22 8.45 8.00 5.54
C ALA A 22 8.14 6.85 4.55
N SER A 23 7.06 6.09 4.77
CA SER A 23 6.65 5.08 3.79
C SER A 23 6.14 5.73 2.52
N THR A 24 5.36 6.81 2.61
CA THR A 24 4.88 7.55 1.43
C THR A 24 6.02 8.02 0.53
N THR A 25 7.04 8.66 1.10
CA THR A 25 8.22 9.10 0.33
C THR A 25 8.90 7.91 -0.35
N HIS A 26 9.06 6.80 0.37
CA HIS A 26 9.64 5.58 -0.22
C HIS A 26 8.83 5.06 -1.41
N TYR A 27 7.49 5.04 -1.32
CA TYR A 27 6.65 4.65 -2.45
C TYR A 27 6.84 5.58 -3.65
N TYR A 28 6.80 6.89 -3.44
CA TYR A 28 7.00 7.86 -4.51
C TYR A 28 8.34 7.65 -5.23
N ASP A 29 9.44 7.56 -4.48
CA ASP A 29 10.78 7.37 -5.03
C ASP A 29 10.87 6.09 -5.86
N ARG A 30 10.31 4.98 -5.34
CA ARG A 30 10.31 3.67 -6.02
C ARG A 30 9.47 3.66 -7.29
N ILE A 31 8.31 4.30 -7.27
CA ILE A 31 7.41 4.37 -8.42
C ILE A 31 8.07 5.16 -9.55
N VAL A 32 8.57 6.36 -9.25
CA VAL A 32 9.21 7.21 -10.26
C VAL A 32 10.46 6.56 -10.81
N ALA A 33 11.31 5.99 -9.95
CA ALA A 33 12.51 5.27 -10.38
C ALA A 33 12.17 4.06 -11.27
N GLY A 34 11.18 3.25 -10.89
CA GLY A 34 10.78 2.07 -11.66
C GLY A 34 10.20 2.42 -13.02
N VAL A 35 9.40 3.49 -13.13
CA VAL A 35 8.90 3.97 -14.43
C VAL A 35 10.04 4.52 -15.29
N ASN A 36 10.98 5.27 -14.70
CA ASN A 36 12.13 5.76 -15.44
C ASN A 36 13.04 4.61 -15.93
N GLU A 37 13.25 3.57 -15.11
CA GLU A 37 13.99 2.37 -15.51
C GLU A 37 13.33 1.65 -16.68
N ALA A 38 12.00 1.55 -16.68
CA ALA A 38 11.24 0.86 -17.73
C ALA A 38 11.12 1.66 -19.04
N ARG A 39 11.09 3.00 -18.98
CA ARG A 39 10.79 3.88 -20.13
C ARG A 39 11.98 4.72 -20.60
N GLY A 40 12.98 4.92 -19.76
CA GLY A 40 14.19 5.69 -20.03
C GLY A 40 13.98 7.20 -20.13
N GLY A 41 15.06 7.91 -20.44
CA GLY A 41 15.06 9.36 -20.66
C GLY A 41 14.63 10.16 -19.43
N HIS A 42 13.76 11.14 -19.65
CA HIS A 42 13.20 12.01 -18.59
C HIS A 42 11.78 11.59 -18.16
N THR A 43 11.36 10.36 -18.48
CA THR A 43 10.03 9.88 -18.16
C THR A 43 9.88 9.63 -16.66
N SER A 44 8.81 10.14 -16.07
CA SER A 44 8.39 9.92 -14.69
C SER A 44 6.91 9.57 -14.65
N ALA A 45 6.51 8.74 -13.69
CA ALA A 45 5.10 8.43 -13.47
C ALA A 45 4.32 9.71 -13.11
N PRO A 46 3.12 9.94 -13.66
CA PRO A 46 2.14 10.82 -13.05
C PRO A 46 1.68 10.20 -11.72
N VAL A 47 1.76 10.95 -10.63
CA VAL A 47 1.41 10.46 -9.28
C VAL A 47 0.54 11.46 -8.55
N VAL A 48 -0.57 10.99 -8.00
CA VAL A 48 -1.36 11.69 -6.99
C VAL A 48 -0.96 11.14 -5.63
N VAL A 49 -0.50 12.01 -4.72
CA VAL A 49 -0.22 11.62 -3.34
C VAL A 49 -1.24 12.28 -2.43
N TYR A 50 -2.02 11.47 -1.71
CA TYR A 50 -2.85 11.93 -0.61
C TYR A 50 -2.20 11.47 0.70
N SER A 51 -1.58 12.40 1.41
CA SER A 51 -0.95 12.12 2.69
C SER A 51 -1.88 12.53 3.82
N VAL A 52 -2.43 11.56 4.53
CA VAL A 52 -3.26 11.82 5.72
C VAL A 52 -2.41 12.33 6.88
N ASP A 53 -3.05 12.97 7.86
CA ASP A 53 -2.43 13.21 9.15
C ASP A 53 -2.47 11.91 9.98
N PHE A 54 -1.31 11.35 10.28
CA PHE A 54 -1.24 10.13 11.09
C PHE A 54 -1.80 10.34 12.50
N GLY A 55 -1.79 11.56 13.03
CA GLY A 55 -2.42 11.89 14.30
C GLY A 55 -3.94 11.69 14.31
N THR A 56 -4.57 11.66 13.14
CA THR A 56 -6.00 11.33 12.98
C THR A 56 -6.23 9.82 12.99
N VAL A 57 -5.36 9.06 12.31
CA VAL A 57 -5.54 7.60 12.13
C VAL A 57 -5.00 6.78 13.30
N ALA A 58 -3.89 7.21 13.91
CA ALA A 58 -3.22 6.47 14.98
C ALA A 58 -4.14 6.20 16.19
N PRO A 59 -4.96 7.15 16.68
CA PRO A 59 -5.91 6.87 17.76
C PRO A 59 -6.90 5.76 17.42
N MET A 60 -7.38 5.71 16.17
CA MET A 60 -8.32 4.67 15.71
C MET A 60 -7.67 3.29 15.70
N ILE A 61 -6.38 3.21 15.34
CA ILE A 61 -5.58 1.99 15.43
C ILE A 61 -5.42 1.58 16.90
N ASP A 62 -5.05 2.53 17.76
CA ASP A 62 -4.76 2.28 19.18
C ASP A 62 -6.00 1.81 19.96
N THR A 63 -7.20 2.24 19.55
CA THR A 63 -8.48 1.83 20.16
C THR A 63 -9.22 0.73 19.41
N ASP A 64 -8.59 0.10 18.42
CA ASP A 64 -9.21 -0.91 17.55
C ASP A 64 -10.51 -0.43 16.85
N ASP A 65 -10.65 0.88 16.61
CA ASP A 65 -11.78 1.48 15.89
C ASP A 65 -11.58 1.38 14.38
N TRP A 66 -11.57 0.14 13.89
CA TRP A 66 -11.36 -0.19 12.48
C TRP A 66 -12.49 0.30 11.58
N ASP A 67 -13.68 0.47 12.12
CA ASP A 67 -14.80 1.03 11.38
C ASP A 67 -14.56 2.51 11.09
N ALA A 68 -14.22 3.32 12.09
CA ALA A 68 -13.90 4.73 11.87
C ALA A 68 -12.68 4.92 10.94
N ALA A 69 -11.63 4.10 11.14
CA ALA A 69 -10.46 4.15 10.28
C ALA A 69 -10.77 3.77 8.83
N GLY A 70 -11.65 2.79 8.64
CA GLY A 70 -12.09 2.34 7.34
C GLY A 70 -12.92 3.37 6.59
N ASP A 71 -13.86 4.03 7.26
CA ASP A 71 -14.67 5.09 6.66
C ASP A 71 -13.81 6.30 6.29
N TYR A 72 -12.92 6.72 7.19
CA TYR A 72 -12.00 7.82 6.92
C TYR A 72 -11.07 7.55 5.71
N LEU A 73 -10.51 6.34 5.62
CA LEU A 73 -9.63 5.99 4.50
C LEU A 73 -10.39 5.77 3.18
N ALA A 74 -11.65 5.34 3.24
CA ALA A 74 -12.50 5.26 2.05
C ALA A 74 -12.77 6.66 1.45
N GLU A 75 -13.09 7.65 2.30
CA GLU A 75 -13.24 9.05 1.86
C GLU A 75 -11.95 9.60 1.24
N CYS A 76 -10.80 9.30 1.85
CA CYS A 76 -9.50 9.70 1.30
C CYS A 76 -9.21 9.00 -0.05
N ALA A 77 -9.60 7.73 -0.21
CA ALA A 77 -9.45 6.99 -1.45
C ALA A 77 -10.33 7.57 -2.58
N GLU A 78 -11.55 7.99 -2.27
CA GLU A 78 -12.41 8.72 -3.22
C GLU A 78 -11.77 10.06 -3.64
N ALA A 79 -11.15 10.78 -2.71
CA ALA A 79 -10.43 12.02 -3.02
C ALA A 79 -9.23 11.79 -3.96
N VAL A 80 -8.50 10.68 -3.79
CA VAL A 80 -7.41 10.28 -4.71
C VAL A 80 -7.95 10.00 -6.11
N ALA A 81 -9.07 9.29 -6.22
CA ALA A 81 -9.73 9.04 -7.50
C ALA A 81 -10.22 10.34 -8.16
N ALA A 82 -10.86 11.22 -7.39
CA ALA A 82 -11.34 12.52 -7.86
C ALA A 82 -10.21 13.44 -8.33
N ALA A 83 -9.00 13.27 -7.79
CA ALA A 83 -7.79 13.98 -8.23
C ALA A 83 -7.18 13.43 -9.54
N GLY A 84 -7.80 12.41 -10.16
CA GLY A 84 -7.41 11.89 -11.47
C GLY A 84 -6.47 10.68 -11.43
N ALA A 85 -6.37 9.98 -10.31
CA ALA A 85 -5.66 8.70 -10.27
C ALA A 85 -6.44 7.61 -11.04
N ASP A 86 -5.72 6.77 -11.78
CA ASP A 86 -6.27 5.64 -12.54
C ASP A 86 -6.18 4.31 -11.76
N VAL A 87 -5.35 4.27 -10.71
CA VAL A 87 -5.12 3.11 -9.85
C VAL A 87 -4.75 3.58 -8.46
N LEU A 88 -5.17 2.87 -7.43
CA LEU A 88 -4.91 3.20 -6.03
C LEU A 88 -3.99 2.18 -5.38
N LEU A 89 -3.04 2.66 -4.56
CA LEU A 89 -2.31 1.86 -3.60
C LEU A 89 -2.35 2.52 -2.21
N LEU A 90 -2.24 1.69 -1.18
CA LEU A 90 -2.21 2.10 0.22
C LEU A 90 -0.79 1.92 0.77
N ALA A 91 -0.12 3.02 1.10
CA ALA A 91 1.29 3.06 1.48
C ALA A 91 1.55 2.68 2.95
N THR A 92 0.92 1.60 3.43
CA THR A 92 1.04 1.09 4.80
C THR A 92 0.60 -0.36 4.89
N ASN A 93 1.29 -1.21 5.66
CA ASN A 93 0.88 -2.61 5.86
C ASN A 93 -0.34 -2.72 6.78
N THR A 94 -0.35 -2.00 7.91
CA THR A 94 -1.38 -2.15 8.95
C THR A 94 -2.78 -1.82 8.43
N MET A 95 -2.93 -0.75 7.64
CA MET A 95 -4.26 -0.30 7.20
C MET A 95 -4.87 -1.16 6.09
N HIS A 96 -4.15 -2.17 5.58
CA HIS A 96 -4.79 -3.19 4.74
C HIS A 96 -5.83 -4.02 5.52
N ARG A 97 -5.87 -3.91 6.85
CA ARG A 97 -6.97 -4.42 7.68
C ARG A 97 -8.33 -3.88 7.24
N VAL A 98 -8.39 -2.67 6.71
CA VAL A 98 -9.61 -2.02 6.21
C VAL A 98 -9.61 -1.91 4.67
N ALA A 99 -8.82 -2.74 4.00
CA ALA A 99 -8.62 -2.67 2.54
C ALA A 99 -9.94 -2.78 1.76
N ASP A 100 -10.92 -3.57 2.23
CA ASP A 100 -12.20 -3.72 1.53
C ASP A 100 -12.97 -2.40 1.40
N ARG A 101 -12.90 -1.52 2.42
CA ARG A 101 -13.51 -0.19 2.38
C ARG A 101 -12.73 0.75 1.46
N VAL A 102 -11.40 0.68 1.49
CA VAL A 102 -10.52 1.46 0.60
C VAL A 102 -10.71 1.03 -0.87
N ALA A 103 -10.86 -0.27 -1.12
CA ALA A 103 -11.05 -0.86 -2.44
C ALA A 103 -12.42 -0.57 -3.06
N ALA A 104 -13.37 -0.04 -2.29
CA ALA A 104 -14.67 0.41 -2.79
C ALA A 104 -14.58 1.72 -3.59
N ALA A 105 -13.44 2.41 -3.57
CA ALA A 105 -13.17 3.56 -4.42
C ALA A 105 -13.40 3.22 -5.91
N PRO A 106 -13.78 4.18 -6.76
CA PRO A 106 -14.17 3.93 -8.15
C PRO A 106 -13.01 3.61 -9.10
N ILE A 107 -11.83 3.27 -8.57
CA ILE A 107 -10.61 2.95 -9.31
C ILE A 107 -9.99 1.66 -8.78
N PRO A 108 -9.30 0.86 -9.63
CA PRO A 108 -8.67 -0.38 -9.21
C PRO A 108 -7.73 -0.19 -8.02
N PHE A 109 -7.83 -1.06 -7.02
CA PHE A 109 -6.98 -1.06 -5.85
C PHE A 109 -5.93 -2.18 -5.92
N VAL A 110 -4.66 -1.82 -5.69
CA VAL A 110 -3.54 -2.77 -5.59
C VAL A 110 -3.29 -3.09 -4.12
N HIS A 111 -3.75 -4.27 -3.69
CA HIS A 111 -3.49 -4.76 -2.34
C HIS A 111 -2.01 -5.16 -2.20
N ILE A 112 -1.34 -4.72 -1.13
CA ILE A 112 0.12 -4.91 -0.95
C ILE A 112 0.59 -6.37 -0.97
N VAL A 113 -0.26 -7.30 -0.50
CA VAL A 113 0.02 -8.74 -0.47
C VAL A 113 0.08 -9.35 -1.87
N ASP A 114 -0.74 -8.90 -2.81
CA ASP A 114 -0.90 -9.54 -4.12
C ASP A 114 0.41 -9.58 -4.94
N PRO A 115 1.19 -8.48 -5.10
CA PRO A 115 2.47 -8.54 -5.80
C PRO A 115 3.52 -9.36 -5.05
N VAL A 116 3.48 -9.39 -3.71
CA VAL A 116 4.42 -10.19 -2.90
C VAL A 116 4.12 -11.68 -3.05
N ALA A 117 2.85 -12.07 -3.01
CA ALA A 117 2.43 -13.45 -3.20
C ALA A 117 2.76 -13.94 -4.63
N THR A 118 2.50 -13.11 -5.64
CA THR A 118 2.88 -13.41 -7.03
C THR A 118 4.39 -13.65 -7.13
N ALA A 119 5.21 -12.75 -6.58
CA ALA A 119 6.67 -12.90 -6.60
C ALA A 119 7.17 -14.14 -5.83
N ALA A 120 6.49 -14.55 -4.76
CA ALA A 120 6.80 -15.79 -4.04
C ALA A 120 6.52 -17.03 -4.92
N ARG A 121 5.34 -17.07 -5.55
CA ARG A 121 4.94 -18.17 -6.45
C ARG A 121 5.85 -18.29 -7.66
N ASP A 122 6.22 -17.18 -8.28
CA ASP A 122 7.14 -17.16 -9.43
C ASP A 122 8.52 -17.72 -9.08
N ARG A 123 8.87 -17.70 -7.79
CA ARG A 123 10.12 -18.26 -7.24
C ARG A 123 9.96 -19.67 -6.67
N GLY A 124 8.77 -20.27 -6.75
CA GLY A 124 8.47 -21.57 -6.16
C GLY A 124 8.51 -21.58 -4.62
N ILE A 125 8.25 -20.42 -3.99
CA ILE A 125 8.21 -20.28 -2.53
C ILE A 125 6.77 -20.44 -2.07
N GLU A 126 6.53 -21.47 -1.27
CA GLU A 126 5.20 -21.82 -0.75
C GLU A 126 4.95 -21.25 0.66
N THR A 127 6.00 -20.89 1.40
CA THR A 127 5.90 -20.33 2.75
C THR A 127 6.83 -19.13 2.91
N ILE A 128 6.33 -18.02 3.45
CA ILE A 128 7.12 -16.80 3.71
C ILE A 128 7.11 -16.42 5.19
N GLY A 129 8.22 -15.85 5.65
CA GLY A 129 8.29 -15.19 6.96
C GLY A 129 7.75 -13.76 6.87
N VAL A 130 6.80 -13.40 7.74
CA VAL A 130 6.25 -12.04 7.83
C VAL A 130 6.86 -11.33 9.03
N LEU A 131 7.52 -10.19 8.77
CA LEU A 131 8.06 -9.30 9.79
C LEU A 131 7.38 -7.92 9.66
N GLY A 132 6.96 -7.35 10.77
CA GLY A 132 6.25 -6.08 10.77
C GLY A 132 5.86 -5.62 12.17
N THR A 133 4.84 -4.76 12.25
CA THR A 133 4.21 -4.42 13.53
C THR A 133 3.55 -5.66 14.12
N GLN A 134 3.30 -5.65 15.44
CA GLN A 134 2.54 -6.72 16.08
C GLN A 134 1.17 -6.90 15.43
N THR A 135 0.52 -5.80 15.03
CA THR A 135 -0.76 -5.83 14.30
C THR A 135 -0.64 -6.57 12.97
N THR A 136 0.40 -6.31 12.16
CA THR A 136 0.58 -7.04 10.89
C THR A 136 0.94 -8.50 11.10
N MET A 137 1.80 -8.81 12.07
CA MET A 137 2.23 -10.20 12.31
C MET A 137 1.15 -11.05 12.97
N ALA A 138 0.25 -10.46 13.77
CA ALA A 138 -0.85 -11.18 14.41
C ALA A 138 -2.16 -11.14 13.59
N ALA A 139 -2.14 -10.58 12.39
CA ALA A 139 -3.34 -10.30 11.62
C ALA A 139 -3.73 -11.44 10.67
N ASP A 140 -4.90 -12.02 10.94
CA ASP A 140 -5.55 -12.98 10.04
C ASP A 140 -5.73 -12.38 8.63
N PHE A 141 -6.06 -11.09 8.49
CA PHE A 141 -6.25 -10.46 7.17
C PHE A 141 -5.03 -10.56 6.24
N TYR A 142 -3.81 -10.57 6.81
CA TYR A 142 -2.58 -10.64 6.04
C TYR A 142 -2.31 -12.09 5.63
N HIS A 143 -2.41 -13.02 6.59
CA HIS A 143 -2.31 -14.47 6.37
C HIS A 143 -3.34 -14.95 5.34
N ASP A 144 -4.61 -14.61 5.54
CA ASP A 144 -5.72 -15.09 4.72
C ASP A 144 -5.59 -14.61 3.27
N ARG A 145 -5.15 -13.37 3.06
CA ARG A 145 -4.87 -12.88 1.71
C ARG A 145 -3.73 -13.65 1.04
N PHE A 146 -2.64 -13.96 1.75
CA PHE A 146 -1.59 -14.83 1.20
C PHE A 146 -2.11 -16.24 0.89
N ALA A 147 -2.94 -16.81 1.75
CA ALA A 147 -3.55 -18.12 1.55
C ALA A 147 -4.44 -18.16 0.30
N THR A 148 -5.14 -17.07 -0.07
CA THR A 148 -5.87 -17.00 -1.35
C THR A 148 -4.97 -17.14 -2.58
N HIS A 149 -3.68 -16.85 -2.43
CA HIS A 149 -2.64 -17.06 -3.46
C HIS A 149 -1.91 -18.39 -3.29
N GLY A 150 -2.29 -19.25 -2.34
CA GLY A 150 -1.61 -20.52 -2.06
C GLY A 150 -0.20 -20.34 -1.50
N VAL A 151 0.02 -19.26 -0.74
CA VAL A 151 1.26 -19.00 -0.01
C VAL A 151 0.93 -18.98 1.48
N ASP A 152 1.64 -19.78 2.27
CA ASP A 152 1.50 -19.78 3.72
C ASP A 152 2.41 -18.71 4.35
N THR A 153 2.04 -18.22 5.53
CA THR A 153 2.86 -17.26 6.28
C THR A 153 3.23 -17.80 7.66
N VAL A 154 4.48 -17.55 8.06
CA VAL A 154 4.97 -17.79 9.43
C VAL A 154 5.47 -16.50 10.05
N VAL A 155 5.32 -16.38 11.37
CA VAL A 155 5.78 -15.22 12.15
C VAL A 155 6.68 -15.67 13.29
N PRO A 156 7.54 -14.80 13.84
CA PRO A 156 8.39 -15.16 14.97
C PRO A 156 7.57 -15.56 16.21
N ASP A 157 8.02 -16.60 16.94
CA ASP A 157 7.37 -17.11 18.16
C ASP A 157 7.29 -16.08 19.31
N ALA A 158 8.09 -15.00 19.26
CA ALA A 158 8.07 -13.92 20.25
C ALA A 158 8.21 -12.54 19.58
N PRO A 159 7.42 -11.53 19.98
CA PRO A 159 7.58 -10.18 19.46
C PRO A 159 8.95 -9.61 19.86
N PRO A 160 9.64 -8.84 19.00
CA PRO A 160 10.84 -8.14 19.40
C PRO A 160 10.49 -7.20 20.56
N GLY A 161 11.14 -7.39 21.71
CA GLY A 161 10.86 -6.61 22.92
C GLY A 161 10.88 -5.11 22.62
N ARG A 162 9.87 -4.38 23.13
CA ARG A 162 9.77 -2.92 22.99
C ARG A 162 11.06 -2.32 23.54
N ARG A 163 11.92 -1.73 22.70
CA ARG A 163 13.01 -0.90 23.21
C ARG A 163 12.36 0.31 23.88
N SER A 164 12.41 0.34 25.20
CA SER A 164 12.11 1.53 25.98
C SER A 164 13.11 2.61 25.57
N THR A 165 12.70 3.55 24.73
CA THR A 165 13.40 4.82 24.61
C THR A 165 13.05 5.62 25.86
N ALA A 166 13.93 5.55 26.85
CA ALA A 166 14.03 6.56 27.90
C ALA A 166 14.66 7.85 27.32
#